data_AF-A0A352IB24-F1
#
_entry.id   AF-A0A352IB24-F1
#
_cell.length_a   1.000
_cell.length_b   1.000
_cell.length_c   1.000
_cell.angle_alpha   90.00
_cell.angle_beta   90.00
_cell.angle_gamma   90.00
#
_symmetry.space_group_name_H-M   'P 1'
#
loop_
_entity.id
_entity.type
_entity.pdbx_description
1 polymer ?
#
loop_
_entity_poly.entity_id
_entity_poly.type
_entity_poly.pdbx_seq_one_letter_code
_entity_poly.pdbx_strand_id
1 'polypeptide(L)'
;MRERLLVVLAMLGSTVMAQHFRFAQITDIHLNSKIPEREEQLSETVSRINSLDSIDFVLITGDISDDGDRPAMLEAKRLFDRLRVPYYIVMGNHETKWSESGCMDWKDIFGYERFEFEHQGVHFLGFNTGPLMRMAYGHVVAQDLAWLRQRLDSYPKDEPVIIVTHYPLLKGDVDNWHEVTDLLRHYNVRLCIGGHYHATRNLSYDGIPGILLRSNIRERDTGTGYGLYEVTRDSIRL
;
A
#
# COMPACT_ATOMS: atom_id res chain seq x y z
N MET A 1 67.45 11.94 -9.45
CA MET A 1 66.12 12.55 -9.65
C MET A 1 65.12 11.68 -8.90
N ARG A 2 64.35 12.25 -7.97
CA ARG A 2 63.38 11.52 -7.12
C ARG A 2 62.02 11.58 -7.79
N GLU A 3 61.50 10.44 -8.24
CA GLU A 3 60.14 10.32 -8.75
C GLU A 3 59.15 10.37 -7.58
N ARG A 4 58.19 11.30 -7.65
CA ARG A 4 57.09 11.41 -6.68
C ARG A 4 55.91 10.60 -7.21
N LEU A 5 55.58 9.51 -6.53
CA LEU A 5 54.37 8.73 -6.76
C LEU A 5 53.16 9.55 -6.31
N LEU A 6 52.30 9.94 -7.25
CA LEU A 6 51.01 10.58 -6.97
C LEU A 6 50.00 9.46 -6.66
N VAL A 7 49.59 9.32 -5.41
CA VAL A 7 48.46 8.47 -5.04
C VAL A 7 47.19 9.27 -5.25
N VAL A 8 46.41 8.92 -6.29
CA VAL A 8 45.06 9.45 -6.48
C VAL A 8 44.12 8.63 -5.62
N LEU A 9 43.69 9.20 -4.50
CA LEU A 9 42.65 8.61 -3.66
C LEU A 9 41.30 8.85 -4.37
N ALA A 10 40.80 7.84 -5.06
CA ALA A 10 39.44 7.87 -5.59
C ALA A 10 38.47 7.75 -4.41
N MET A 11 37.93 8.89 -3.96
CA MET A 11 36.78 8.92 -3.06
C MET A 11 35.59 8.35 -3.84
N LEU A 12 35.25 7.09 -3.59
CA LEU A 12 33.94 6.53 -3.91
C LEU A 12 32.92 7.27 -3.06
N GLY A 13 32.43 8.40 -3.56
CA GLY A 13 31.30 9.10 -2.97
C GLY A 13 30.08 8.21 -3.13
N SER A 14 29.69 7.53 -2.05
CA SER A 14 28.35 6.98 -1.92
C SER A 14 27.40 8.18 -2.04
N THR A 15 26.75 8.35 -3.19
CA THR A 15 25.65 9.29 -3.30
C THR A 15 24.53 8.74 -2.43
N VAL A 16 24.47 9.18 -1.17
CA VAL A 16 23.30 9.02 -0.33
C VAL A 16 22.19 9.79 -1.03
N MET A 17 21.34 9.09 -1.78
CA MET A 17 20.12 9.68 -2.31
C MET A 17 19.34 10.21 -1.11
N ALA A 18 19.08 11.51 -1.10
CA ALA A 18 18.18 12.09 -0.12
C ALA A 18 16.78 11.54 -0.42
N GLN A 19 16.27 10.65 0.44
CA GLN A 19 14.90 10.16 0.31
C GLN A 19 13.99 11.37 0.48
N HIS A 20 13.47 11.91 -0.62
CA HIS A 20 12.44 12.94 -0.60
C HIS A 20 11.49 12.69 -1.76
N PHE A 21 10.29 12.20 -1.42
CA PHE A 21 9.24 11.97 -2.39
C PHE A 21 7.87 12.03 -1.70
N ARG A 22 6.82 12.10 -2.51
CA ARG A 22 5.45 12.06 -2.01
C ARG A 22 4.65 11.03 -2.77
N PHE A 23 3.70 10.41 -2.08
CA PHE A 23 2.76 9.48 -2.69
C PHE A 23 1.36 9.73 -2.15
N ALA A 24 0.34 9.35 -2.91
CA ALA A 24 -1.04 9.39 -2.44
C ALA A 24 -1.51 8.00 -2.00
N GLN A 25 -2.45 7.94 -1.06
CA GLN A 25 -3.15 6.72 -0.69
C GLN A 25 -4.65 6.89 -0.91
N ILE A 26 -5.28 5.92 -1.56
CA ILE A 26 -6.73 5.79 -1.71
C ILE A 26 -7.15 4.47 -1.07
N THR A 27 -8.29 4.42 -0.39
CA THR A 27 -8.78 3.20 0.27
C THR A 27 -10.29 3.20 0.39
N ASP A 28 -10.91 2.03 0.55
CA ASP A 28 -12.31 1.84 0.90
C ASP A 28 -13.21 2.66 -0.06
N ILE A 29 -13.11 2.31 -1.33
CA ILE A 29 -13.78 2.98 -2.46
C ILE A 29 -15.21 2.45 -2.60
N HIS A 30 -15.39 1.14 -2.39
CA HIS A 30 -16.67 0.46 -2.43
C HIS A 30 -17.48 0.76 -3.70
N LEU A 31 -16.90 0.69 -4.89
CA LEU A 31 -17.69 0.91 -6.10
C LEU A 31 -18.89 -0.04 -6.13
N ASN A 32 -20.05 0.54 -6.45
CA ASN A 32 -21.32 -0.15 -6.53
C ASN A 32 -22.14 0.53 -7.63
N SER A 33 -22.55 -0.22 -8.66
CA SER A 33 -23.30 0.34 -9.78
C SER A 33 -24.66 0.94 -9.37
N LYS A 34 -25.14 0.63 -8.16
CA LYS A 34 -26.38 1.18 -7.58
C LYS A 34 -26.15 2.50 -6.84
N ILE A 35 -24.89 2.90 -6.64
CA ILE A 35 -24.49 4.11 -5.89
C ILE A 35 -23.48 4.89 -6.75
N PRO A 36 -23.95 5.56 -7.84
CA PRO A 36 -23.09 6.23 -8.82
C PRO A 36 -22.19 7.31 -8.22
N GLU A 37 -22.59 7.89 -7.08
CA GLU A 37 -21.83 8.91 -6.37
C GLU A 37 -20.42 8.43 -5.98
N ARG A 38 -20.24 7.12 -5.77
CA ARG A 38 -18.91 6.55 -5.43
C ARG A 38 -17.95 6.58 -6.62
N GLU A 39 -18.46 6.35 -7.84
CA GLU A 39 -17.70 6.47 -9.08
C GLU A 39 -17.28 7.93 -9.32
N GLU A 40 -18.22 8.86 -9.15
CA GLU A 40 -17.97 10.31 -9.26
C GLU A 40 -16.89 10.74 -8.26
N GLN A 41 -17.01 10.32 -7.00
CA GLN A 41 -16.04 10.65 -5.96
C GLN A 41 -14.64 10.12 -6.26
N LEU A 42 -14.52 8.89 -6.77
CA LEU A 42 -13.24 8.34 -7.22
C LEU A 42 -12.68 9.09 -8.44
N SER A 43 -13.52 9.40 -9.42
CA SER A 43 -13.13 10.17 -10.62
C SER A 43 -12.58 11.56 -10.25
N GLU A 44 -13.20 12.22 -9.28
CA GLU A 44 -12.73 13.49 -8.70
C GLU A 44 -11.40 13.31 -7.97
N THR A 45 -11.26 12.27 -7.15
CA THR A 45 -10.02 11.96 -6.43
C THR A 45 -8.86 11.74 -7.41
N VAL A 46 -9.05 10.94 -8.46
CA VAL A 46 -8.05 10.74 -9.54
C VAL A 46 -7.69 12.06 -10.21
N SER A 47 -8.69 12.89 -10.53
CA SER A 47 -8.45 14.20 -11.16
C SER A 47 -7.67 15.15 -10.25
N ARG A 48 -7.95 15.16 -8.94
CA ARG A 48 -7.21 15.95 -7.95
C ARG A 48 -5.77 15.48 -7.83
N ILE A 49 -5.53 14.17 -7.72
CA ILE A 49 -4.16 13.62 -7.68
C ILE A 49 -3.39 14.00 -8.95
N ASN A 50 -4.00 13.88 -10.12
CA ASN A 50 -3.40 14.27 -11.40
C ASN A 50 -3.09 15.76 -11.55
N SER A 51 -3.67 16.61 -10.70
CA SER A 51 -3.38 18.06 -10.66
C SER A 51 -2.18 18.41 -9.78
N LEU A 52 -1.65 17.43 -9.04
CA LEU A 52 -0.47 17.58 -8.19
C LEU A 52 0.76 17.04 -8.90
N ASP A 53 1.64 17.92 -9.39
CA ASP A 53 2.89 17.52 -10.06
C ASP A 53 3.97 16.93 -9.12
N SER A 54 3.64 16.75 -7.84
CA SER A 54 4.58 16.35 -6.78
C SER A 54 4.36 14.93 -6.27
N ILE A 55 3.43 14.19 -6.85
CA ILE A 55 3.11 12.81 -6.46
C ILE A 55 3.88 11.87 -7.38
N ASP A 56 4.58 10.89 -6.79
CA ASP A 56 5.42 9.96 -7.55
C ASP A 56 4.66 8.67 -7.90
N PHE A 57 3.75 8.25 -7.03
CA PHE A 57 2.88 7.08 -7.22
C PHE A 57 1.65 7.12 -6.30
N VAL A 58 0.72 6.18 -6.50
CA VAL A 58 -0.47 6.00 -5.66
C VAL A 58 -0.51 4.59 -5.07
N LEU A 59 -0.80 4.48 -3.78
CA LEU A 59 -1.16 3.23 -3.12
C LEU A 59 -2.67 3.12 -3.00
N ILE A 60 -3.24 1.97 -3.35
CA ILE A 60 -4.67 1.70 -3.25
C ILE A 60 -4.85 0.52 -2.29
N THR A 61 -5.39 0.77 -1.09
CA THR A 61 -5.30 -0.17 0.04
C THR A 61 -6.58 -0.94 0.34
N GLY A 62 -7.26 -1.41 -0.69
CA GLY A 62 -8.36 -2.38 -0.60
C GLY A 62 -9.77 -1.79 -0.54
N ASP A 63 -10.73 -2.71 -0.58
CA ASP A 63 -12.18 -2.49 -0.66
C ASP A 63 -12.54 -1.62 -1.88
N ILE A 64 -12.24 -2.17 -3.04
CA ILE A 64 -12.39 -1.50 -4.35
C ILE A 64 -13.84 -1.53 -4.80
N SER A 65 -14.49 -2.66 -4.60
CA SER A 65 -15.88 -2.94 -4.93
C SER A 65 -16.66 -3.28 -3.66
N ASP A 66 -17.97 -3.08 -3.69
CA ASP A 66 -18.84 -3.44 -2.55
C ASP A 66 -19.08 -4.94 -2.43
N ASP A 67 -19.16 -5.65 -3.55
CA ASP A 67 -19.59 -7.05 -3.57
C ASP A 67 -18.50 -8.00 -4.08
N GLY A 68 -17.28 -7.49 -4.33
CA GLY A 68 -16.20 -8.28 -4.96
C GLY A 68 -16.49 -8.61 -6.42
N ASP A 69 -17.38 -7.85 -7.07
CA ASP A 69 -17.87 -8.14 -8.41
C ASP A 69 -16.94 -7.62 -9.51
N ARG A 70 -16.76 -8.44 -10.54
CA ARG A 70 -15.91 -8.12 -11.69
C ARG A 70 -16.29 -6.80 -12.38
N PRO A 71 -17.57 -6.47 -12.64
CA PRO A 71 -17.94 -5.18 -13.25
C PRO A 71 -17.45 -3.96 -12.47
N ALA A 72 -17.66 -3.92 -11.14
CA ALA A 72 -17.19 -2.82 -10.31
C ALA A 72 -15.65 -2.72 -10.31
N MET A 73 -14.94 -3.85 -10.24
CA MET A 73 -13.47 -3.86 -10.32
C MET A 73 -12.94 -3.38 -11.67
N LEU A 74 -13.58 -3.72 -12.79
CA LEU A 74 -13.22 -3.22 -14.12
C LEU A 74 -13.44 -1.72 -14.24
N GLU A 75 -14.54 -1.21 -13.67
CA GLU A 75 -14.82 0.23 -13.65
C GLU A 75 -13.81 0.99 -12.78
N ALA A 76 -13.48 0.45 -11.60
CA ALA A 76 -12.40 1.00 -10.77
C ALA A 76 -11.08 1.04 -11.53
N LYS A 77 -10.70 -0.05 -12.20
CA LYS A 77 -9.49 -0.10 -13.03
C LYS A 77 -9.50 0.96 -14.12
N ARG A 78 -10.62 1.15 -14.83
CA ARG A 78 -10.76 2.20 -15.85
C ARG A 78 -10.48 3.59 -15.28
N LEU A 79 -10.91 3.85 -14.04
CA LEU A 79 -10.63 5.11 -13.35
C LEU A 79 -9.18 5.23 -12.87
N PHE A 80 -8.60 4.17 -12.31
CA PHE A 80 -7.20 4.14 -11.89
C PHE A 80 -6.24 4.30 -13.08
N ASP A 81 -6.55 3.72 -14.24
CA ASP A 81 -5.76 3.83 -15.46
C ASP A 81 -5.72 5.27 -16.02
N ARG A 82 -6.50 6.21 -15.46
CA ARG A 82 -6.41 7.65 -15.76
C ARG A 82 -5.36 8.37 -14.89
N LEU A 83 -4.82 7.73 -13.85
CA LEU A 83 -3.72 8.30 -13.06
C LEU A 83 -2.51 8.54 -13.96
N ARG A 84 -1.87 9.70 -13.81
CA ARG A 84 -0.67 10.09 -14.57
C ARG A 84 0.63 9.52 -14.00
N VAL A 85 0.52 8.81 -12.89
CA VAL A 85 1.62 8.19 -12.14
C VAL A 85 1.28 6.72 -11.91
N PRO A 86 2.28 5.86 -11.65
CA PRO A 86 2.05 4.45 -11.32
C PRO A 86 1.13 4.31 -10.09
N TYR A 87 0.34 3.24 -10.07
CA TYR A 87 -0.42 2.85 -8.89
C TYR A 87 -0.15 1.39 -8.51
N TYR A 88 -0.20 1.11 -7.22
CA TYR A 88 -0.02 -0.22 -6.64
C TYR A 88 -1.19 -0.52 -5.72
N ILE A 89 -1.79 -1.70 -5.88
CA ILE A 89 -3.10 -2.00 -5.31
C ILE A 89 -3.11 -3.33 -4.57
N VAL A 90 -3.77 -3.38 -3.41
CA VAL A 90 -4.06 -4.63 -2.67
C VAL A 90 -5.56 -4.85 -2.57
N MET A 91 -5.97 -6.11 -2.44
CA MET A 91 -7.35 -6.50 -2.17
C MET A 91 -7.79 -6.08 -0.78
N GLY A 92 -9.08 -5.76 -0.63
CA GLY A 92 -9.72 -5.70 0.67
C GLY A 92 -10.53 -6.93 1.03
N ASN A 93 -11.30 -6.83 2.11
CA ASN A 93 -12.17 -7.91 2.50
C ASN A 93 -13.36 -8.05 1.57
N HIS A 94 -13.79 -6.98 0.90
CA HIS A 94 -14.92 -7.06 -0.01
C HIS A 94 -14.62 -7.92 -1.25
N GLU A 95 -13.40 -7.83 -1.78
CA GLU A 95 -12.93 -8.67 -2.89
C GLU A 95 -12.77 -10.14 -2.51
N THR A 96 -12.43 -10.43 -1.25
CA THR A 96 -12.07 -11.78 -0.80
C THR A 96 -13.24 -12.51 -0.10
N LYS A 97 -14.25 -11.78 0.37
CA LYS A 97 -15.35 -12.33 1.20
C LYS A 97 -16.66 -12.52 0.45
N TRP A 98 -17.03 -11.57 -0.41
CA TRP A 98 -18.41 -11.48 -0.91
C TRP A 98 -18.63 -12.14 -2.27
N SER A 99 -17.55 -12.32 -3.03
CA SER A 99 -17.56 -12.98 -4.33
C SER A 99 -16.76 -14.28 -4.30
N GLU A 100 -17.35 -15.36 -4.83
CA GLU A 100 -16.64 -16.64 -5.01
C GLU A 100 -15.50 -16.53 -6.03
N SER A 101 -15.63 -15.62 -7.01
CA SER A 101 -14.63 -15.39 -8.05
C SER A 101 -13.75 -14.17 -7.81
N GLY A 102 -14.01 -13.37 -6.77
CA GLY A 102 -13.39 -12.06 -6.57
C GLY A 102 -11.86 -12.10 -6.62
N CYS A 103 -11.23 -13.04 -5.91
CA CYS A 103 -9.77 -13.24 -5.94
C CYS A 103 -9.24 -13.65 -7.33
N MET A 104 -9.98 -14.49 -8.06
CA MET A 104 -9.60 -14.93 -9.41
C MET A 104 -9.72 -13.79 -10.41
N ASP A 105 -10.85 -13.08 -10.37
CA ASP A 105 -11.11 -11.90 -11.19
C ASP A 105 -10.09 -10.80 -10.93
N TRP A 106 -9.69 -10.60 -9.66
CA TRP A 106 -8.64 -9.66 -9.29
C TRP A 106 -7.36 -9.89 -10.07
N LYS A 107 -6.86 -11.13 -10.07
CA LYS A 107 -5.62 -11.48 -10.77
C LYS A 107 -5.73 -11.23 -12.27
N ASP A 108 -6.89 -11.52 -12.87
CA ASP A 108 -7.12 -11.27 -14.29
C ASP A 108 -7.21 -9.77 -14.63
N ILE A 109 -7.73 -8.94 -13.72
CA ILE A 109 -7.94 -7.50 -13.94
C ILE A 109 -6.68 -6.70 -13.66
N PHE A 110 -6.03 -6.95 -12.51
CA PHE A 110 -4.89 -6.18 -12.01
C PHE A 110 -3.54 -6.85 -12.28
N GLY A 111 -3.53 -8.15 -12.61
CA GLY A 111 -2.34 -8.89 -13.03
C GLY A 111 -1.53 -9.51 -11.89
N TYR A 112 -1.82 -9.17 -10.63
CA TYR A 112 -1.06 -9.64 -9.48
C TYR A 112 -1.90 -9.66 -8.19
N GLU A 113 -1.51 -10.52 -7.25
CA GLU A 113 -2.14 -10.64 -5.91
C GLU A 113 -1.29 -9.98 -4.82
N ARG A 114 -0.01 -9.71 -5.14
CA ARG A 114 1.00 -9.06 -4.30
C ARG A 114 1.83 -8.14 -5.18
N PHE A 115 2.39 -7.09 -4.61
CA PHE A 115 3.35 -6.26 -5.31
C PHE A 115 4.61 -6.03 -4.48
N GLU A 116 5.71 -5.80 -5.18
CA GLU A 116 6.93 -5.23 -4.65
C GLU A 116 7.43 -4.16 -5.60
N PHE A 117 7.94 -3.06 -5.05
CA PHE A 117 8.72 -2.08 -5.80
C PHE A 117 9.62 -1.29 -4.85
N GLU A 118 10.62 -0.64 -5.42
CA GLU A 118 11.53 0.26 -4.72
C GLU A 118 11.35 1.67 -5.27
N HIS A 119 11.37 2.66 -4.38
CA HIS A 119 11.41 4.07 -4.76
C HIS A 119 12.28 4.88 -3.80
N GLN A 120 13.31 5.53 -4.34
CA GLN A 120 14.26 6.38 -3.58
C GLN A 120 14.87 5.68 -2.35
N GLY A 121 15.26 4.41 -2.50
CA GLY A 121 15.82 3.54 -1.46
C GLY A 121 14.81 3.05 -0.43
N VAL A 122 13.50 3.15 -0.69
CA VAL A 122 12.44 2.63 0.18
C VAL A 122 11.72 1.48 -0.53
N HIS A 123 11.66 0.32 0.12
CA HIS A 123 10.94 -0.84 -0.42
C HIS A 123 9.48 -0.82 0.00
N PHE A 124 8.58 -1.12 -0.92
CA PHE A 124 7.15 -1.21 -0.69
C PHE A 124 6.69 -2.63 -0.96
N LEU A 125 6.03 -3.26 0.02
CA LEU A 125 5.49 -4.60 -0.09
C LEU A 125 3.99 -4.60 0.21
N GLY A 126 3.19 -4.98 -0.79
CA GLY A 126 1.74 -5.12 -0.67
C GLY A 126 1.30 -6.56 -0.83
N PHE A 127 0.44 -7.04 0.06
CA PHE A 127 -0.09 -8.40 0.02
C PHE A 127 -1.51 -8.49 0.60
N ASN A 128 -2.15 -9.62 0.36
CA ASN A 128 -3.53 -9.85 0.75
C ASN A 128 -3.64 -10.16 2.26
N THR A 129 -4.60 -9.53 2.93
CA THR A 129 -4.96 -9.80 4.32
C THR A 129 -6.43 -10.22 4.47
N GLY A 130 -7.12 -10.48 3.37
CA GLY A 130 -8.53 -10.86 3.36
C GLY A 130 -8.79 -12.25 3.99
N PRO A 131 -10.03 -12.53 4.40
CA PRO A 131 -10.38 -13.83 4.97
C PRO A 131 -10.28 -14.97 3.95
N LEU A 132 -9.86 -16.16 4.41
CA LEU A 132 -9.87 -17.39 3.59
C LEU A 132 -11.27 -17.95 3.34
N MET A 133 -12.20 -17.66 4.25
CA MET A 133 -13.58 -18.11 4.18
C MET A 133 -14.52 -16.97 4.54
N ARG A 134 -15.69 -16.94 3.91
CA ARG A 134 -16.71 -15.94 4.24
C ARG A 134 -16.98 -15.93 5.75
N MET A 135 -17.02 -14.73 6.33
CA MET A 135 -17.22 -14.47 7.77
C MET A 135 -16.04 -14.80 8.70
N ALA A 136 -14.89 -15.26 8.18
CA ALA A 136 -13.68 -15.38 8.98
C ALA A 136 -13.02 -14.01 9.22
N TYR A 137 -12.06 -13.99 10.15
CA TYR A 137 -11.08 -12.91 10.26
C TYR A 137 -10.20 -12.87 9.01
N GLY A 138 -9.55 -11.74 8.77
CA GLY A 138 -8.46 -11.64 7.81
C GLY A 138 -7.37 -12.68 8.11
N HIS A 139 -6.64 -13.08 7.07
CA HIS A 139 -5.61 -14.09 7.20
C HIS A 139 -4.48 -13.84 6.20
N VAL A 140 -3.24 -14.02 6.62
CA VAL A 140 -2.08 -14.00 5.71
C VAL A 140 -1.62 -15.43 5.46
N VAL A 141 -1.84 -15.92 4.25
CA VAL A 141 -1.51 -17.33 3.92
C VAL A 141 -0.01 -17.61 4.04
N ALA A 142 0.34 -18.87 4.31
CA ALA A 142 1.72 -19.29 4.47
C ALA A 142 2.62 -18.92 3.28
N GLN A 143 2.08 -18.95 2.05
CA GLN A 143 2.78 -18.55 0.84
C GLN A 143 3.15 -17.07 0.83
N ASP A 144 2.28 -16.21 1.37
CA ASP A 144 2.47 -14.77 1.45
C ASP A 144 3.48 -14.44 2.56
N LEU A 145 3.39 -15.13 3.72
CA LEU A 145 4.39 -15.03 4.79
C LEU A 145 5.78 -15.46 4.33
N ALA A 146 5.87 -16.58 3.59
CA ALA A 146 7.14 -17.06 3.05
C ALA A 146 7.73 -16.10 2.00
N TRP A 147 6.88 -15.57 1.11
CA TRP A 147 7.28 -14.55 0.15
C TRP A 147 7.76 -13.28 0.85
N LEU A 148 7.01 -12.78 1.84
CA LEU A 148 7.36 -11.60 2.62
C LEU A 148 8.72 -11.75 3.30
N ARG A 149 8.97 -12.88 3.97
CA ARG A 149 10.29 -13.19 4.56
C ARG A 149 11.39 -13.21 3.51
N GLN A 150 11.15 -13.89 2.37
CA GLN A 150 12.14 -13.98 1.30
C GLN A 150 12.52 -12.60 0.75
N ARG A 151 11.55 -11.69 0.58
CA ARG A 151 11.79 -10.33 0.12
C ARG A 151 12.59 -9.52 1.15
N LEU A 152 12.13 -9.51 2.40
CA LEU A 152 12.78 -8.80 3.49
C LEU A 152 14.21 -9.29 3.77
N ASP A 153 14.50 -10.58 3.58
CA ASP A 153 15.85 -11.14 3.71
C ASP A 153 16.78 -10.73 2.55
N SER A 154 16.22 -10.37 1.39
CA SER A 154 16.99 -9.96 0.21
C SER A 154 17.42 -8.50 0.24
N TYR A 155 16.80 -7.66 1.08
CA TYR A 155 17.09 -6.24 1.16
C TYR A 155 18.24 -5.94 2.13
N PRO A 156 19.06 -4.90 1.87
CA PRO A 156 20.00 -4.37 2.85
C PRO A 156 19.30 -4.03 4.16
N LYS A 157 19.94 -4.37 5.30
CA LYS A 157 19.31 -4.26 6.63
C LYS A 157 18.98 -2.83 7.04
N ASP A 158 19.66 -1.84 6.46
CA ASP A 158 19.49 -0.42 6.71
C ASP A 158 18.52 0.26 5.75
N GLU A 159 18.05 -0.41 4.70
CA GLU A 159 17.06 0.15 3.78
C GLU A 159 15.65 0.05 4.38
N PRO A 160 14.88 1.15 4.40
CA PRO A 160 13.54 1.17 4.98
C PRO A 160 12.53 0.40 4.14
N VAL A 161 11.56 -0.21 4.82
CA VAL A 161 10.44 -0.92 4.21
C VAL A 161 9.12 -0.31 4.67
N ILE A 162 8.18 -0.19 3.74
CA ILE A 162 6.78 0.16 4.00
C ILE A 162 5.92 -1.05 3.62
N ILE A 163 5.09 -1.47 4.56
CA ILE A 163 4.15 -2.57 4.38
C ILE A 163 2.77 -2.01 4.05
N VAL A 164 2.12 -2.60 3.06
CA VAL A 164 0.82 -2.16 2.56
C VAL A 164 -0.18 -3.30 2.69
N THR A 165 -1.17 -3.13 3.55
CA THR A 165 -2.24 -4.11 3.79
C THR A 165 -3.59 -3.42 3.74
N HIS A 166 -4.68 -4.17 3.60
CA HIS A 166 -6.01 -3.59 3.78
C HIS A 166 -6.39 -3.59 5.26
N TYR A 167 -6.38 -4.78 5.89
CA TYR A 167 -6.69 -4.92 7.30
C TYR A 167 -5.57 -4.36 8.18
N PRO A 168 -5.90 -3.80 9.35
CA PRO A 168 -4.92 -3.64 10.42
C PRO A 168 -4.42 -5.00 10.92
N LEU A 169 -3.13 -5.08 11.20
CA LEU A 169 -2.48 -6.28 11.75
C LEU A 169 -2.68 -6.37 13.27
N LEU A 170 -3.94 -6.45 13.70
CA LEU A 170 -4.33 -6.52 15.12
C LEU A 170 -5.18 -7.76 15.43
N LYS A 171 -5.22 -8.09 16.72
CA LYS A 171 -6.11 -9.13 17.24
C LYS A 171 -7.57 -8.78 16.96
N GLY A 172 -8.26 -9.67 16.27
CA GLY A 172 -9.68 -9.52 15.92
C GLY A 172 -9.91 -8.98 14.50
N ASP A 173 -8.85 -8.56 13.81
CA ASP A 173 -8.88 -8.15 12.41
C ASP A 173 -8.27 -9.25 11.54
N VAL A 174 -7.02 -9.61 11.81
CA VAL A 174 -6.31 -10.72 11.18
C VAL A 174 -6.03 -11.78 12.24
N ASP A 175 -6.31 -13.07 11.98
CA ASP A 175 -6.17 -14.12 13.00
C ASP A 175 -4.70 -14.45 13.33
N ASN A 176 -3.84 -14.47 12.31
CA ASN A 176 -2.40 -14.71 12.41
C ASN A 176 -1.58 -13.41 12.36
N TRP A 177 -2.18 -12.28 12.75
CA TRP A 177 -1.51 -10.98 12.80
C TRP A 177 -0.14 -11.04 13.49
N HIS A 178 -0.05 -11.79 14.58
CA HIS A 178 1.14 -11.94 15.40
C HIS A 178 2.30 -12.60 14.63
N GLU A 179 2.03 -13.56 13.74
CA GLU A 179 3.08 -14.15 12.89
C GLU A 179 3.66 -13.12 11.92
N VAL A 180 2.81 -12.22 11.42
CA VAL A 180 3.21 -11.14 10.53
C VAL A 180 4.03 -10.11 11.31
N THR A 181 3.52 -9.58 12.42
CA THR A 181 4.20 -8.52 13.17
C THR A 181 5.49 -9.01 13.84
N ASP A 182 5.52 -10.27 14.32
CA ASP A 182 6.74 -10.91 14.81
C ASP A 182 7.80 -11.06 13.71
N LEU A 183 7.42 -11.31 12.45
CA LEU A 183 8.35 -11.32 11.32
C LEU A 183 8.87 -9.89 11.04
N LEU A 184 7.95 -8.93 10.91
CA LEU A 184 8.27 -7.57 10.46
C LEU A 184 9.23 -6.83 11.41
N ARG A 185 9.10 -7.03 12.73
CA ARG A 185 9.90 -6.31 13.73
C ARG A 185 11.41 -6.62 13.68
N HIS A 186 11.83 -7.62 12.92
CA HIS A 186 13.23 -7.96 12.70
C HIS A 186 13.88 -7.19 11.54
N TYR A 187 13.12 -6.37 10.84
CA TYR A 187 13.58 -5.59 9.69
C TYR A 187 13.31 -4.10 9.90
N ASN A 188 13.88 -3.26 9.04
CA ASN A 188 13.73 -1.81 9.08
C ASN A 188 12.37 -1.37 8.51
N VAL A 189 11.28 -1.94 9.03
CA VAL A 189 9.92 -1.55 8.66
C VAL A 189 9.58 -0.23 9.34
N ARG A 190 9.36 0.82 8.55
CA ARG A 190 9.12 2.18 9.05
C ARG A 190 7.65 2.50 9.24
N LEU A 191 6.79 1.87 8.46
CA LEU A 191 5.36 2.12 8.48
C LEU A 191 4.59 0.95 7.87
N CYS A 192 3.47 0.59 8.49
CA CYS A 192 2.43 -0.23 7.88
C CYS A 192 1.23 0.67 7.54
N ILE A 193 0.77 0.64 6.28
CA ILE A 193 -0.30 1.50 5.76
C ILE A 193 -1.50 0.62 5.37
N GLY A 194 -2.70 1.04 5.73
CA GLY A 194 -3.93 0.36 5.30
C GLY A 194 -5.21 1.18 5.41
N GLY A 195 -6.35 0.48 5.42
CA GLY A 195 -7.71 1.04 5.37
C GLY A 195 -8.65 0.34 6.33
N HIS A 196 -9.77 -0.18 5.82
CA HIS A 196 -10.74 -1.07 6.49
C HIS A 196 -11.66 -0.41 7.52
N TYR A 197 -11.16 0.50 8.35
CA TYR A 197 -11.96 1.13 9.41
C TYR A 197 -12.72 2.38 8.97
N HIS A 198 -12.57 2.80 7.71
CA HIS A 198 -13.15 4.03 7.16
C HIS A 198 -12.82 5.28 8.01
N ALA A 199 -11.73 5.23 8.78
CA ALA A 199 -11.34 6.28 9.70
C ALA A 199 -9.82 6.37 9.80
N THR A 200 -9.31 7.60 9.90
CA THR A 200 -7.88 7.81 10.15
C THR A 200 -7.53 7.34 11.56
N ARG A 201 -6.56 6.43 11.67
CA ARG A 201 -6.08 5.86 12.93
C ARG A 201 -4.56 5.74 12.92
N ASN A 202 -3.93 6.16 14.00
CA ASN A 202 -2.55 5.80 14.31
C ASN A 202 -2.56 4.53 15.15
N LEU A 203 -1.78 3.55 14.74
CA LEU A 203 -1.67 2.23 15.35
C LEU A 203 -0.20 1.91 15.65
N SER A 204 0.02 0.84 16.42
CA SER A 204 1.35 0.28 16.65
C SER A 204 1.27 -1.24 16.57
N TYR A 205 2.16 -1.82 15.77
CA TYR A 205 2.27 -3.25 15.51
C TYR A 205 3.61 -3.74 16.08
N ASP A 206 3.63 -4.14 17.35
CA ASP A 206 4.86 -4.52 18.06
C ASP A 206 6.00 -3.50 17.96
N GLY A 207 5.65 -2.22 18.07
CA GLY A 207 6.58 -1.09 17.97
C GLY A 207 6.74 -0.51 16.56
N ILE A 208 6.21 -1.17 15.53
CA ILE A 208 6.16 -0.63 14.16
C ILE A 208 4.98 0.35 14.06
N PRO A 209 5.18 1.59 13.59
CA PRO A 209 4.10 2.52 13.34
C PRO A 209 3.11 2.00 12.30
N GLY A 210 1.81 2.17 12.56
CA GLY A 210 0.74 1.85 11.63
C GLY A 210 -0.16 3.05 11.37
N ILE A 211 -0.63 3.22 10.14
CA ILE A 211 -1.65 4.21 9.80
C ILE A 211 -2.76 3.54 9.00
N LEU A 212 -3.99 3.70 9.48
CA LEU A 212 -5.18 3.48 8.66
C LEU A 212 -5.69 4.82 8.16
N LEU A 213 -6.12 4.85 6.90
CA LEU A 213 -6.71 6.03 6.29
C LEU A 213 -8.24 5.91 6.26
N ARG A 214 -8.92 7.07 6.32
CA ARG A 214 -10.36 7.15 6.04
C ARG A 214 -10.68 6.74 4.60
N SER A 215 -11.93 6.36 4.36
CA SER A 215 -12.41 5.98 3.03
C SER A 215 -12.36 7.12 2.01
N ASN A 216 -12.28 6.75 0.73
CA ASN A 216 -12.47 7.67 -0.39
C ASN A 216 -13.89 8.24 -0.43
N ILE A 217 -14.86 7.49 0.12
CA ILE A 217 -16.25 7.90 0.21
C ILE A 217 -16.38 9.15 1.08
N ARG A 218 -17.03 10.18 0.54
CA ARG A 218 -17.31 11.44 1.24
C ARG A 218 -18.79 11.52 1.57
N GLU A 219 -19.17 11.17 2.81
CA GLU A 219 -20.55 11.37 3.30
C GLU A 219 -20.87 12.87 3.52
N ARG A 220 -19.83 13.69 3.72
CA ARG A 220 -19.87 15.16 3.85
C ARG A 220 -18.64 15.75 3.18
N ASP A 221 -18.69 17.04 2.81
CA ASP A 221 -17.58 17.77 2.17
C ASP A 221 -16.45 18.13 3.16
N THR A 222 -15.89 17.13 3.85
CA THR A 222 -14.93 17.33 4.95
C THR A 222 -13.52 16.84 4.63
N GLY A 223 -13.17 16.63 3.35
CA GLY A 223 -11.78 16.47 2.95
C GLY A 223 -11.54 15.91 1.55
N THR A 224 -10.29 15.56 1.27
CA THR A 224 -9.78 15.20 -0.06
C THR A 224 -10.26 13.85 -0.62
N GLY A 225 -10.59 12.86 0.22
CA GLY A 225 -10.89 11.47 -0.19
C GLY A 225 -9.63 10.61 -0.41
N TYR A 226 -8.45 11.13 -0.10
CA TYR A 226 -7.17 10.44 -0.20
C TYR A 226 -6.18 11.00 0.83
N GLY A 227 -5.20 10.20 1.22
CA GLY A 227 -4.08 10.58 2.08
C GLY A 227 -2.89 11.02 1.23
N LEU A 228 -2.11 11.97 1.73
CA LEU A 228 -0.94 12.48 1.02
C LEU A 228 0.27 12.32 1.91
N TYR A 229 1.16 11.43 1.53
CA TYR A 229 2.35 11.13 2.30
C TYR A 229 3.55 11.90 1.76
N GLU A 230 4.33 12.48 2.66
CA GLU A 230 5.66 13.01 2.38
C GLU A 230 6.68 12.15 3.12
N VAL A 231 7.59 11.54 2.36
CA VAL A 231 8.69 10.74 2.88
C VAL A 231 9.95 11.57 2.78
N THR A 232 10.59 11.79 3.93
CA THR A 232 11.95 12.30 4.03
C THR A 232 12.86 11.20 4.60
N ARG A 233 14.17 11.40 4.54
CA ARG A 233 15.16 10.49 5.16
C ARG A 233 14.82 10.08 6.60
N ASP A 234 14.25 10.99 7.38
CA ASP A 234 14.06 10.82 8.82
C ASP A 234 12.58 10.78 9.25
N SER A 235 11.63 11.00 8.34
CA SER A 235 10.21 11.02 8.70
C SER A 235 9.28 10.64 7.55
N ILE A 236 8.15 10.02 7.89
CA ILE A 236 7.01 9.84 7.00
C ILE A 236 5.85 10.64 7.61
N ARG A 237 5.26 11.55 6.85
CA ARG A 237 4.16 12.41 7.29
C ARG A 237 2.95 12.19 6.42
N LEU A 238 1.77 12.03 7.04
CA LEU A 238 0.45 12.04 6.40
C LEU A 238 -0.20 13.41 6.58
#